data_AF-A0A2E4PK44-F1
#
_entry.id   AF-A0A2E4PK44-F1
#
_cell.length_a   1.000
_cell.length_b   1.000
_cell.length_c   1.000
_cell.angle_alpha   90.00
_cell.angle_beta   90.00
_cell.angle_gamma   90.00
#
_symmetry.space_group_name_H-M   'P 1'
#
loop_
_entity.id
_entity.type
_entity.pdbx_description
1 polymer ?
#
loop_
_entity_poly.entity_id
_entity_poly.type
_entity_poly.pdbx_seq_one_letter_code
_entity_poly.pdbx_strand_id
1 'polypeptide(L)'
;MYNNFKRVVHLMVPKRIIFKVEPYLRKVFSITKKGHNHCCTICNFKAKQWILLPNQDLLCPNCGSISRDRRLYLIVKKEFFTPSCNVLDFSPSRSLFRQFKREKNIQYTASDLSGNFIADAKYDITSISKESNSFDLILCYHILEHIVDDEKGMSELYRVLKPNGTLLIQTPFKEGKIYEDYTLTSETDRLKHFGQEDHVRIYSVAGLKERLQNVGFKIEILQFQKEVYFGFSDNETILKATK
;
A
#
# COMPACT_ATOMS: atom_id res chain seq x y z
N MET A 1 15.15 -18.17 15.23
CA MET A 1 15.66 -17.16 16.19
C MET A 1 15.10 -15.75 15.97
N TYR A 2 15.17 -15.18 14.75
CA TYR A 2 14.64 -13.83 14.47
C TYR A 2 13.12 -13.69 14.69
N ASN A 3 12.32 -14.67 14.27
CA ASN A 3 10.86 -14.63 14.43
C ASN A 3 10.40 -14.76 15.90
N ASN A 4 11.07 -15.58 16.71
CA ASN A 4 10.73 -15.73 18.13
C ASN A 4 11.09 -14.47 18.92
N PHE A 5 12.26 -13.86 18.66
CA PHE A 5 12.65 -12.59 19.27
C PHE A 5 11.67 -11.46 18.90
N LYS A 6 11.27 -11.38 17.62
CA LYS A 6 10.30 -10.38 17.14
C LYS A 6 8.93 -10.55 17.82
N ARG A 7 8.49 -11.80 18.03
CA ARG A 7 7.22 -12.12 18.72
C ARG A 7 7.25 -11.69 20.19
N VAL A 8 8.36 -11.96 20.89
CA VAL A 8 8.56 -11.56 22.30
C VAL A 8 8.61 -10.02 22.43
N VAL A 9 9.35 -9.33 21.55
CA VAL A 9 9.40 -7.86 21.56
C VAL A 9 8.03 -7.24 21.29
N HIS A 10 7.23 -7.81 20.37
CA HIS A 10 5.88 -7.32 20.11
C HIS A 10 4.89 -7.57 21.26
N LEU A 11 5.12 -8.58 22.09
CA LEU A 11 4.33 -8.86 23.29
C LEU A 11 4.69 -7.91 24.45
N MET A 12 5.96 -7.55 24.59
CA MET A 12 6.45 -6.76 25.73
C MET A 12 6.53 -5.24 25.47
N VAL A 13 6.64 -4.81 24.21
CA VAL A 13 6.84 -3.40 23.86
C VAL A 13 5.65 -2.87 23.04
N PRO A 14 4.95 -1.82 23.51
CA PRO A 14 3.87 -1.19 22.76
C PRO A 14 4.27 -0.84 21.32
N LYS A 15 3.37 -1.10 20.35
CA LYS A 15 3.59 -0.83 18.91
C LYS A 15 4.11 0.61 18.65
N ARG A 16 3.63 1.59 19.43
CA ARG A 16 4.07 3.01 19.35
C ARG A 16 5.54 3.21 19.69
N ILE A 17 6.06 2.49 20.69
CA ILE A 17 7.48 2.57 21.08
C ILE A 17 8.35 1.91 20.01
N ILE A 18 7.97 0.71 19.56
CA ILE A 18 8.67 0.02 18.47
C ILE A 18 8.77 0.93 17.24
N PHE A 19 7.68 1.61 16.88
CA PHE A 19 7.67 2.53 15.74
C PHE A 19 8.63 3.72 15.89
N LYS A 20 8.78 4.27 17.10
CA LYS A 20 9.72 5.38 17.38
C LYS A 20 11.17 4.93 17.34
N VAL A 21 11.46 3.73 17.85
CA VAL A 21 12.84 3.22 17.99
C VAL A 21 13.35 2.56 16.70
N GLU A 22 12.47 1.90 15.94
CA GLU A 22 12.82 1.16 14.71
C GLU A 22 13.71 1.96 13.72
N PRO A 23 13.43 3.23 13.39
CA PRO A 23 14.27 3.99 12.46
C PRO A 23 15.74 4.09 12.90
N TYR A 24 15.98 4.26 14.20
CA TYR A 24 17.33 4.37 14.74
C TYR A 24 18.07 3.03 14.65
N LEU A 25 17.41 1.93 15.04
CA LEU A 25 17.98 0.59 14.93
C LEU A 25 18.30 0.23 13.48
N ARG A 26 17.38 0.52 12.55
CA ARG A 26 17.61 0.30 11.11
C ARG A 26 18.75 1.15 10.58
N LYS A 27 18.88 2.40 11.02
CA LYS A 27 19.97 3.28 10.60
C LYS A 27 21.33 2.69 10.98
N VAL A 28 21.48 2.21 12.21
CA VAL A 28 22.71 1.52 12.67
C VAL A 28 22.95 0.25 11.85
N PHE A 29 21.94 -0.61 11.72
CA PHE A 29 22.05 -1.85 10.94
C PHE A 29 22.43 -1.60 9.47
N SER A 30 21.89 -0.55 8.86
CA SER A 30 22.11 -0.20 7.46
C SER A 30 23.53 0.22 7.12
N ILE A 31 24.36 0.60 8.10
CA ILE A 31 25.76 1.02 7.88
C ILE A 31 26.53 -0.06 7.11
N THR A 32 26.40 -1.31 7.53
CA THR A 32 27.06 -2.47 6.89
C THR A 32 26.54 -2.79 5.48
N LYS A 33 25.43 -2.17 5.07
CA LYS A 33 24.74 -2.38 3.79
C LYS A 33 24.90 -1.20 2.82
N LYS A 34 25.62 -0.15 3.19
CA LYS A 34 25.88 1.02 2.34
C LYS A 34 26.72 0.63 1.10
N GLY A 35 26.43 1.24 -0.03
CA GLY A 35 27.13 1.04 -1.32
C GLY A 35 26.46 1.82 -2.44
N HIS A 36 26.81 1.56 -3.70
CA HIS A 36 26.34 2.35 -4.85
C HIS A 36 25.51 1.56 -5.89
N ASN A 37 25.30 0.26 -5.67
CA ASN A 37 24.65 -0.63 -6.64
C ASN A 37 23.13 -0.43 -6.72
N HIS A 38 22.53 0.12 -5.67
CA HIS A 38 21.09 0.35 -5.57
C HIS A 38 20.76 1.65 -4.87
N CYS A 39 19.56 2.18 -5.11
CA CYS A 39 19.04 3.37 -4.44
C CYS A 39 17.57 3.17 -4.04
N CYS A 40 17.22 3.50 -2.80
CA CYS A 40 15.83 3.51 -2.38
C CYS A 40 15.16 4.84 -2.77
N THR A 41 14.11 4.80 -3.58
CA THR A 41 13.38 6.00 -4.02
C THR A 41 12.75 6.79 -2.87
N ILE A 42 12.37 6.13 -1.77
CA ILE A 42 11.73 6.76 -0.61
C ILE A 42 12.75 7.51 0.26
N CYS A 43 13.82 6.83 0.68
CA CYS A 43 14.75 7.38 1.68
C CYS A 43 16.12 7.77 1.12
N ASN A 44 16.33 7.63 -0.19
CA ASN A 44 17.58 7.88 -0.92
C ASN A 44 18.80 7.10 -0.39
N PHE A 45 18.58 6.05 0.40
CA PHE A 45 19.66 5.21 0.89
C PHE A 45 20.30 4.46 -0.28
N LYS A 46 21.61 4.68 -0.46
CA LYS A 46 22.42 3.95 -1.44
C LYS A 46 22.96 2.68 -0.81
N ALA A 47 22.59 1.53 -1.38
CA ALA A 47 22.90 0.21 -0.86
C ALA A 47 23.85 -0.56 -1.79
N LYS A 48 24.70 -1.41 -1.21
CA LYS A 48 25.46 -2.41 -2.00
C LYS A 48 24.60 -3.60 -2.41
N GLN A 49 23.58 -3.93 -1.61
CA GLN A 49 22.61 -4.99 -1.86
C GLN A 49 21.30 -4.70 -1.13
N TRP A 50 20.18 -5.17 -1.69
CA TRP A 50 18.91 -5.27 -0.99
C TRP A 50 18.91 -6.42 0.04
N ILE A 51 17.93 -6.40 0.95
CA ILE A 51 17.64 -7.56 1.80
C ILE A 51 16.57 -8.39 1.12
N LEU A 52 16.90 -9.63 0.77
CA LEU A 52 15.92 -10.57 0.19
C LEU A 52 14.99 -11.09 1.30
N LEU A 53 13.69 -10.93 1.10
CA LEU A 53 12.65 -11.44 1.99
C LEU A 53 12.22 -12.87 1.59
N PRO A 54 11.58 -13.64 2.49
CA PRO A 54 11.10 -14.99 2.18
C PRO A 54 10.13 -15.06 1.00
N ASN A 55 9.33 -14.01 0.79
CA ASN A 55 8.41 -13.87 -0.35
C ASN A 55 9.11 -13.36 -1.62
N GLN A 56 10.44 -13.40 -1.68
CA GLN A 56 11.29 -12.93 -2.78
C GLN A 56 11.28 -11.42 -3.04
N ASP A 57 10.60 -10.62 -2.21
CA ASP A 57 10.63 -9.17 -2.32
C ASP A 57 11.95 -8.58 -1.77
N LEU A 58 12.26 -7.36 -2.17
CA LEU A 58 13.49 -6.65 -1.87
C LEU A 58 13.23 -5.54 -0.85
N LEU A 59 13.79 -5.69 0.35
CA LEU A 59 13.64 -4.73 1.43
C LEU A 59 14.81 -3.74 1.51
N CYS A 60 14.49 -2.46 1.69
CA CYS A 60 15.46 -1.42 1.97
C CYS A 60 16.01 -1.56 3.40
N PRO A 61 17.34 -1.72 3.60
CA PRO A 61 17.90 -1.90 4.94
C PRO A 61 17.69 -0.70 5.87
N ASN A 62 17.55 0.51 5.31
CA ASN A 62 17.44 1.75 6.07
C ASN A 62 15.98 2.10 6.46
N CYS A 63 15.08 2.23 5.49
CA CYS A 63 13.68 2.64 5.79
C CYS A 63 12.70 1.47 5.91
N GLY A 64 13.08 0.27 5.49
CA GLY A 64 12.22 -0.91 5.53
C GLY A 64 11.23 -1.04 4.38
N SER A 65 11.24 -0.14 3.40
CA SER A 65 10.35 -0.22 2.24
C SER A 65 10.60 -1.47 1.39
N ILE A 66 9.55 -1.95 0.74
CA ILE A 66 9.58 -3.04 -0.25
C ILE A 66 9.38 -2.50 -1.68
N SER A 67 9.35 -3.38 -2.70
CA SER A 67 9.27 -2.99 -4.11
C SER A 67 8.09 -2.06 -4.42
N ARG A 68 6.86 -2.49 -4.11
CA ARG A 68 5.63 -1.72 -4.36
C ARG A 68 5.62 -0.36 -3.67
N ASP A 69 6.12 -0.29 -2.44
CA ASP A 69 6.22 0.98 -1.69
C ASP A 69 7.10 1.98 -2.45
N ARG A 70 8.26 1.51 -2.94
CA ARG A 70 9.21 2.35 -3.65
C ARG A 70 8.65 2.84 -4.98
N ARG A 71 7.88 2.01 -5.69
CA ARG A 71 7.24 2.39 -6.95
C ARG A 71 6.11 3.39 -6.70
N LEU A 72 5.22 3.10 -5.75
CA LEU A 72 4.14 3.99 -5.36
C LEU A 72 4.68 5.36 -4.96
N TYR A 73 5.72 5.42 -4.12
CA TYR A 73 6.34 6.69 -3.76
C TYR A 73 6.84 7.48 -4.97
N LEU A 74 7.46 6.82 -5.95
CA LEU A 74 7.99 7.48 -7.14
C LEU A 74 6.86 8.11 -7.98
N ILE A 75 5.76 7.38 -8.17
CA ILE A 75 4.56 7.86 -8.88
C ILE A 75 3.97 9.07 -8.14
N VAL A 76 3.70 8.91 -6.83
CA VAL A 76 3.11 9.98 -6.01
C VAL A 76 3.99 11.23 -5.98
N LYS A 77 5.30 11.05 -5.80
CA LYS A 77 6.26 12.16 -5.81
C LYS A 77 6.27 12.91 -7.14
N LYS A 78 6.20 12.19 -8.26
CA LYS A 78 6.28 12.79 -9.60
C LYS A 78 5.02 13.56 -9.96
N GLU A 79 3.86 13.03 -9.57
CA GLU A 79 2.56 13.52 -10.09
C GLU A 79 1.74 14.33 -9.06
N PHE A 80 1.94 14.13 -7.76
CA PHE A 80 1.02 14.62 -6.73
C PHE A 80 1.68 15.41 -5.59
N PHE A 81 3.01 15.56 -5.56
CA PHE A 81 3.68 16.45 -4.62
C PHE A 81 3.57 17.93 -5.04
N THR A 82 2.34 18.35 -5.31
CA THR A 82 1.98 19.73 -5.66
C THR A 82 1.32 20.39 -4.45
N PRO A 83 1.56 21.69 -4.21
CA PRO A 83 0.98 22.40 -3.07
C PRO A 83 -0.52 22.19 -2.93
N SER A 84 -0.96 21.85 -1.71
CA SER A 84 -2.37 21.64 -1.33
C SER A 84 -3.06 20.39 -1.89
N CYS A 85 -2.32 19.44 -2.47
CA CYS A 85 -2.90 18.14 -2.83
C CYS A 85 -3.33 17.39 -1.56
N ASN A 86 -4.62 17.09 -1.43
CA ASN A 86 -5.16 16.33 -0.30
C ASN A 86 -5.16 14.83 -0.60
N VAL A 87 -4.41 14.08 0.20
CA VAL A 87 -4.12 12.66 -0.02
C VAL A 87 -4.76 11.83 1.09
N LEU A 88 -5.57 10.85 0.72
CA LEU A 88 -6.03 9.76 1.60
C LEU A 88 -5.24 8.49 1.30
N ASP A 89 -4.71 7.84 2.33
CA ASP A 89 -3.91 6.63 2.19
C ASP A 89 -4.39 5.55 3.15
N PHE A 90 -4.85 4.42 2.61
CA PHE A 90 -5.37 3.31 3.38
C PHE A 90 -4.26 2.34 3.78
N SER A 91 -4.15 2.06 5.08
CA SER A 91 -3.22 1.12 5.70
C SER A 91 -1.77 1.25 5.22
N PRO A 92 -1.18 2.46 5.21
CA PRO A 92 0.13 2.69 4.61
C PRO A 92 1.25 1.91 5.30
N SER A 93 2.23 1.50 4.49
CA SER A 93 3.48 0.98 5.03
C SER A 93 4.19 2.05 5.87
N ARG A 94 4.95 1.62 6.88
CA ARG A 94 5.64 2.55 7.81
C ARG A 94 6.59 3.51 7.08
N SER A 95 7.23 3.06 5.99
CA SER A 95 8.12 3.91 5.20
C SER A 95 7.36 5.00 4.46
N LEU A 96 6.21 4.67 3.85
CA LEU A 96 5.37 5.62 3.14
C LEU A 96 4.76 6.62 4.11
N PHE A 97 4.12 6.14 5.19
CA PHE A 97 3.55 7.00 6.23
C PHE A 97 4.56 8.04 6.73
N ARG A 98 5.78 7.59 7.09
CA ARG A 98 6.83 8.50 7.60
C ARG A 98 7.27 9.52 6.56
N GLN A 99 7.36 9.13 5.29
CA GLN A 99 7.84 10.02 4.24
C GLN A 99 6.76 11.01 3.81
N PHE A 100 5.52 10.56 3.59
CA PHE A 100 4.40 11.42 3.22
C PHE A 100 4.00 12.38 4.35
N LYS A 101 4.05 11.97 5.62
CA LYS A 101 3.84 12.89 6.76
C LYS A 101 4.87 14.02 6.87
N ARG A 102 6.04 13.88 6.26
CA ARG A 102 7.10 14.92 6.25
C ARG A 102 7.04 15.81 5.02
N GLU A 103 6.27 15.42 4.00
CA GLU A 103 6.15 16.17 2.77
C GLU A 103 5.26 17.40 3.01
N LYS A 104 5.81 18.59 2.77
CA LYS A 104 5.13 19.86 3.07
C LYS A 104 4.16 20.29 1.97
N ASN A 105 4.32 19.73 0.77
CA ASN A 105 3.50 20.10 -0.38
C ASN A 105 2.10 19.45 -0.35
N ILE A 106 1.91 18.37 0.43
CA ILE A 106 0.65 17.62 0.47
C ILE A 106 -0.03 17.73 1.84
N GLN A 107 -1.35 17.63 1.84
CA GLN A 107 -2.15 17.40 3.04
C GLN A 107 -2.41 15.89 3.15
N TYR A 108 -1.63 15.19 3.96
CA TYR A 108 -1.65 13.73 4.00
C TYR A 108 -2.45 13.19 5.20
N THR A 109 -3.45 12.36 4.91
CA THR A 109 -4.26 11.62 5.89
C THR A 109 -4.08 10.13 5.69
N ALA A 110 -3.53 9.44 6.68
CA ALA A 110 -3.50 7.99 6.73
C ALA A 110 -4.73 7.45 7.47
N SER A 111 -5.35 6.39 6.95
CA SER A 111 -6.48 5.70 7.56
C SER A 111 -6.19 4.22 7.74
N ASP A 112 -6.59 3.64 8.86
CA ASP A 112 -6.58 2.18 9.06
C ASP A 112 -7.71 1.78 10.01
N LEU A 113 -8.66 0.99 9.51
CA LEU A 113 -9.80 0.52 10.29
C LEU A 113 -9.36 -0.50 11.37
N SER A 114 -8.40 -1.36 11.03
CA SER A 114 -7.98 -2.49 11.88
C SER A 114 -7.21 -2.08 13.14
N GLY A 115 -6.58 -0.90 13.13
CA GLY A 115 -5.67 -0.45 14.18
C GLY A 115 -4.32 -1.17 14.18
N ASN A 116 -4.01 -1.91 13.12
CA ASN A 116 -2.73 -2.59 12.94
C ASN A 116 -1.63 -1.66 12.43
N PHE A 117 -2.01 -0.62 11.70
CA PHE A 117 -1.14 0.39 11.13
C PHE A 117 -1.24 1.69 11.91
N ILE A 118 -0.25 2.56 11.70
CA ILE A 118 -0.28 3.91 12.26
C ILE A 118 -1.03 4.78 11.27
N ALA A 119 -2.11 5.38 11.74
CA ALA A 119 -3.02 6.17 10.96
C ALA A 119 -3.54 7.35 11.79
N ASP A 120 -4.02 8.38 11.10
CA ASP A 120 -4.66 9.55 11.70
C ASP A 120 -6.17 9.32 11.90
N ALA A 121 -6.75 8.44 11.09
CA ALA A 121 -8.18 8.14 11.07
C ALA A 121 -8.46 6.63 11.02
N LYS A 122 -9.71 6.28 11.27
CA LYS A 122 -10.25 4.93 11.15
C LYS A 122 -11.48 4.94 10.24
N TYR A 123 -11.26 5.08 8.94
CA TYR A 123 -12.37 5.04 7.99
C TYR A 123 -12.70 3.61 7.60
N ASP A 124 -13.98 3.28 7.67
CA ASP A 124 -14.56 2.18 6.91
C ASP A 124 -14.67 2.64 5.45
N ILE A 125 -14.05 1.89 4.54
CA ILE A 125 -14.04 2.22 3.11
C ILE A 125 -15.44 2.15 2.50
N THR A 126 -16.37 1.41 3.11
CA THR A 126 -17.77 1.32 2.68
C THR A 126 -18.65 2.43 3.27
N SER A 127 -18.10 3.29 4.13
CA SER A 127 -18.80 4.44 4.73
C SER A 127 -17.77 5.46 5.25
N ILE A 128 -17.12 6.17 4.34
CA ILE A 128 -16.05 7.09 4.67
C ILE A 128 -16.66 8.36 5.28
N SER A 129 -16.35 8.67 6.54
CA SER A 129 -16.84 9.84 7.27
C SER A 129 -16.18 11.16 6.81
N LYS A 130 -16.29 11.45 5.51
CA LYS A 130 -15.80 12.63 4.82
C LYS A 130 -16.83 13.08 3.80
N GLU A 131 -16.85 14.37 3.53
CA GLU A 131 -17.73 14.95 2.52
C GLU A 131 -17.34 14.48 1.10
N SER A 132 -18.28 14.59 0.17
CA SER A 132 -18.00 14.32 -1.24
C SER A 132 -16.89 15.26 -1.74
N ASN A 133 -16.07 14.79 -2.69
CA ASN A 133 -14.99 15.60 -3.28
C ASN A 133 -13.98 16.15 -2.25
N SER A 134 -13.62 15.34 -1.25
CA SER A 134 -12.64 15.71 -0.22
C SER A 134 -11.18 15.55 -0.67
N PHE A 135 -10.87 14.57 -1.52
CA PHE A 135 -9.49 14.18 -1.81
C PHE A 135 -9.10 14.35 -3.28
N ASP A 136 -7.88 14.82 -3.51
CA ASP A 136 -7.26 14.92 -4.84
C ASP A 136 -6.61 13.59 -5.24
N LEU A 137 -6.08 12.86 -4.25
CA LEU A 137 -5.47 11.55 -4.42
C LEU A 137 -5.97 10.58 -3.35
N ILE A 138 -6.31 9.36 -3.76
CA ILE A 138 -6.57 8.25 -2.86
C ILE A 138 -5.64 7.08 -3.19
N LEU A 139 -4.97 6.53 -2.17
CA LEU A 139 -4.11 5.35 -2.27
C LEU A 139 -4.83 4.16 -1.65
N CYS A 140 -5.23 3.19 -2.49
CA CYS A 140 -6.01 2.01 -2.09
C CYS A 140 -5.23 0.74 -2.47
N TYR A 141 -4.14 0.49 -1.74
CA TYR A 141 -3.23 -0.63 -1.99
C TYR A 141 -3.54 -1.78 -1.04
N HIS A 142 -3.88 -2.93 -1.60
CA HIS A 142 -4.18 -4.15 -0.87
C HIS A 142 -5.28 -3.98 0.18
N ILE A 143 -6.41 -3.41 -0.26
CA ILE A 143 -7.57 -3.11 0.59
C ILE A 143 -8.82 -3.82 0.09
N LEU A 144 -9.16 -3.66 -1.20
CA LEU A 144 -10.44 -4.10 -1.73
C LEU A 144 -10.65 -5.62 -1.65
N GLU A 145 -9.57 -6.41 -1.66
CA GLU A 145 -9.64 -7.88 -1.54
C GLU A 145 -10.17 -8.36 -0.17
N HIS A 146 -10.25 -7.47 0.82
CA HIS A 146 -10.77 -7.71 2.16
C HIS A 146 -12.24 -7.30 2.32
N ILE A 147 -12.82 -6.56 1.37
CA ILE A 147 -14.09 -5.85 1.54
C ILE A 147 -15.22 -6.67 0.94
N VAL A 148 -16.10 -7.28 1.74
CA VAL A 148 -17.21 -8.10 1.21
C VAL A 148 -18.07 -7.32 0.21
N ASP A 149 -18.46 -6.09 0.54
CA ASP A 149 -19.21 -5.20 -0.35
C ASP A 149 -18.26 -4.19 -1.02
N ASP A 150 -17.44 -4.67 -1.97
CA ASP A 150 -16.42 -3.86 -2.63
C ASP A 150 -17.02 -2.83 -3.57
N GLU A 151 -18.18 -3.08 -4.18
CA GLU A 151 -18.89 -2.10 -5.00
C GLU A 151 -19.32 -0.88 -4.19
N LYS A 152 -19.81 -1.07 -2.96
CA LYS A 152 -20.07 0.04 -2.03
C LYS A 152 -18.79 0.77 -1.64
N GLY A 153 -17.71 0.03 -1.38
CA GLY A 153 -16.38 0.60 -1.13
C GLY A 153 -15.90 1.48 -2.30
N MET A 154 -16.00 0.99 -3.53
CA MET A 154 -15.65 1.73 -4.75
C MET A 154 -16.55 2.96 -4.94
N SER A 155 -17.84 2.85 -4.63
CA SER A 155 -18.79 3.97 -4.69
C SER A 155 -18.44 5.07 -3.70
N GLU A 156 -18.05 4.72 -2.47
CA GLU A 156 -17.56 5.67 -1.48
C GLU A 156 -16.25 6.33 -1.90
N LEU A 157 -15.30 5.56 -2.44
CA LEU A 157 -14.06 6.10 -3.01
C LEU A 157 -14.37 7.13 -4.11
N TYR A 158 -15.30 6.82 -5.02
CA TYR A 158 -15.73 7.74 -6.07
C TYR A 158 -16.39 9.00 -5.50
N ARG A 159 -17.24 8.84 -4.47
CA ARG A 159 -17.91 9.97 -3.80
C ARG A 159 -16.91 10.93 -3.17
N VAL A 160 -15.94 10.43 -2.41
CA VAL A 160 -14.98 11.28 -1.69
C VAL A 160 -13.84 11.79 -2.58
N LEU A 161 -13.62 11.21 -3.76
CA LEU A 161 -12.66 11.73 -4.73
C LEU A 161 -13.22 12.99 -5.41
N LYS A 162 -12.38 14.02 -5.55
CA LYS A 162 -12.71 15.26 -6.29
C LYS A 162 -12.87 14.98 -7.79
N PRO A 163 -13.61 15.82 -8.54
CA PRO A 163 -13.52 15.83 -10.00
C PRO A 163 -12.08 16.01 -10.44
N ASN A 164 -11.62 15.24 -11.43
CA ASN A 164 -10.22 15.14 -11.87
C ASN A 164 -9.24 14.58 -10.80
N GLY A 165 -9.75 14.12 -9.66
CA GLY A 165 -8.94 13.42 -8.67
C GLY A 165 -8.51 12.05 -9.19
N THR A 166 -7.46 11.50 -8.59
CA THR A 166 -6.93 10.18 -8.94
C THR A 166 -7.04 9.20 -7.77
N LEU A 167 -7.39 7.97 -8.08
CA LEU A 167 -7.35 6.82 -7.18
C LEU A 167 -6.32 5.83 -7.74
N LEU A 168 -5.28 5.53 -6.97
CA LEU A 168 -4.29 4.50 -7.31
C LEU A 168 -4.62 3.21 -6.56
N ILE A 169 -4.82 2.13 -7.29
CA ILE A 169 -5.28 0.85 -6.75
C ILE A 169 -4.33 -0.26 -7.17
N GLN A 170 -4.02 -1.13 -6.22
CA GLN A 170 -3.30 -2.38 -6.47
C GLN A 170 -3.84 -3.45 -5.53
N THR A 171 -4.04 -4.65 -6.05
CA THR A 171 -4.35 -5.87 -5.27
C THR A 171 -3.47 -7.01 -5.78
N PRO A 172 -3.41 -8.16 -5.11
CA PRO A 172 -2.89 -9.37 -5.72
C PRO A 172 -3.78 -9.70 -6.93
N PHE A 173 -3.19 -9.70 -8.12
CA PHE A 173 -3.89 -10.02 -9.36
C PHE A 173 -3.68 -11.47 -9.75
N LYS A 174 -4.72 -12.07 -10.34
CA LYS A 174 -4.64 -13.37 -11.03
C LYS A 174 -5.08 -13.25 -12.49
N GLU A 175 -4.69 -14.23 -13.28
CA GLU A 175 -5.20 -14.43 -14.63
C GLU A 175 -6.67 -14.90 -14.62
N GLY A 176 -7.39 -14.60 -15.71
CA GLY A 176 -8.78 -15.02 -15.92
C GLY A 176 -9.81 -14.15 -15.21
N LYS A 177 -10.85 -14.79 -14.64
CA LYS A 177 -11.94 -14.11 -13.91
C LYS A 177 -11.58 -13.85 -12.44
N ILE A 178 -12.25 -12.88 -11.82
CA ILE A 178 -12.25 -12.69 -10.35
C ILE A 178 -12.62 -14.02 -9.71
N TYR A 179 -11.91 -14.38 -8.65
CA TYR A 179 -12.26 -15.51 -7.82
C TYR A 179 -12.73 -15.01 -6.46
N GLU A 180 -14.00 -15.27 -6.12
CA GLU A 180 -14.60 -14.88 -4.84
C GLU A 180 -15.58 -15.97 -4.39
N ASP A 181 -15.62 -16.22 -3.08
CA ASP A 181 -16.54 -17.17 -2.46
C ASP A 181 -16.80 -16.75 -1.01
N TYR A 182 -17.98 -16.17 -0.77
CA TYR A 182 -18.37 -15.65 0.54
C TYR A 182 -18.84 -16.73 1.51
N THR A 183 -18.96 -17.98 1.06
CA THR A 183 -19.25 -19.12 1.95
C THR A 183 -18.01 -19.56 2.75
N LEU A 184 -16.81 -19.16 2.29
CA LEU A 184 -15.54 -19.43 2.97
C LEU A 184 -15.32 -18.42 4.11
N THR A 185 -15.72 -18.80 5.32
CA THR A 185 -15.63 -17.93 6.51
C THR A 185 -14.43 -18.21 7.40
N SER A 186 -13.79 -19.38 7.30
CA SER A 186 -12.65 -19.73 8.16
C SER A 186 -11.32 -19.15 7.64
N GLU A 187 -10.44 -18.73 8.55
CA GLU A 187 -9.09 -18.23 8.21
C GLU A 187 -8.28 -19.25 7.41
N THR A 188 -8.42 -20.54 7.74
CA THR A 188 -7.70 -21.63 7.05
C THR A 188 -8.19 -21.81 5.61
N ASP A 189 -9.50 -21.75 5.40
CA ASP A 189 -10.06 -21.86 4.05
C ASP A 189 -9.72 -20.63 3.22
N ARG A 190 -9.80 -19.43 3.79
CA ARG A 190 -9.42 -18.18 3.12
C ARG A 190 -7.94 -18.17 2.74
N LEU A 191 -7.06 -18.62 3.63
CA LEU A 191 -5.63 -18.75 3.31
C LEU A 191 -5.41 -19.71 2.13
N LYS A 192 -6.11 -20.85 2.12
CA LYS A 192 -5.99 -21.86 1.06
C LYS A 192 -6.52 -21.35 -0.29
N HIS A 193 -7.63 -20.63 -0.30
CA HIS A 193 -8.33 -20.22 -1.51
C HIS A 193 -7.87 -18.85 -2.04
N PHE A 194 -7.56 -17.92 -1.15
CA PHE A 194 -7.29 -16.52 -1.49
C PHE A 194 -5.84 -16.08 -1.19
N GLY A 195 -5.04 -16.95 -0.57
CA GLY A 195 -3.63 -16.70 -0.27
C GLY A 195 -3.38 -15.88 1.00
N GLN A 196 -4.43 -15.44 1.69
CA GLN A 196 -4.35 -14.75 2.97
C GLN A 196 -5.60 -15.04 3.81
N GLU A 197 -5.45 -15.08 5.14
CA GLU A 197 -6.48 -15.50 6.10
C GLU A 197 -7.73 -14.60 6.13
N ASP A 198 -7.63 -13.36 5.66
CA ASP A 198 -8.68 -12.34 5.71
C ASP A 198 -9.12 -11.83 4.33
N HIS A 199 -8.59 -12.40 3.24
CA HIS A 199 -9.09 -12.13 1.89
C HIS A 199 -10.45 -12.82 1.69
N VAL A 200 -11.31 -12.17 0.90
CA VAL A 200 -12.59 -12.75 0.44
C VAL A 200 -12.63 -12.96 -1.08
N ARG A 201 -11.60 -12.48 -1.78
CA ARG A 201 -11.45 -12.65 -3.23
C ARG A 201 -10.02 -12.44 -3.72
N ILE A 202 -9.77 -12.83 -4.97
CA ILE A 202 -8.61 -12.44 -5.77
C ILE A 202 -9.12 -11.80 -7.06
N TYR A 203 -8.70 -10.57 -7.33
CA TYR A 203 -9.10 -9.85 -8.54
C TYR A 203 -8.32 -10.31 -9.77
N SER A 204 -8.95 -10.23 -10.95
CA SER A 204 -8.21 -10.06 -12.19
C SER A 204 -8.15 -8.59 -12.56
N VAL A 205 -7.12 -8.19 -13.32
CA VAL A 205 -6.96 -6.80 -13.81
C VAL A 205 -8.21 -6.36 -14.58
N ALA A 206 -8.70 -7.21 -15.48
CA ALA A 206 -9.90 -6.94 -16.28
C ALA A 206 -11.16 -6.80 -15.40
N GLY A 207 -11.35 -7.70 -14.42
CA GLY A 207 -12.54 -7.68 -13.58
C GLY A 207 -12.58 -6.50 -12.61
N LEU A 208 -11.44 -6.14 -11.99
CA LEU A 208 -11.38 -4.97 -11.12
C LEU A 208 -11.59 -3.67 -11.93
N LYS A 209 -11.01 -3.59 -13.14
CA LYS A 209 -11.27 -2.49 -14.06
C LYS A 209 -12.76 -2.35 -14.35
N GLU A 210 -13.45 -3.45 -14.70
CA GLU A 210 -14.89 -3.45 -14.99
C GLU A 210 -15.72 -2.95 -13.79
N ARG A 211 -15.48 -3.48 -12.58
CA ARG A 211 -16.19 -3.03 -11.36
C ARG A 211 -16.01 -1.53 -11.10
N LEU A 212 -14.79 -1.01 -11.25
CA LEU A 212 -14.53 0.42 -11.07
C LEU A 212 -15.21 1.27 -12.15
N GLN A 213 -15.24 0.80 -13.40
CA GLN A 213 -15.95 1.48 -14.49
C GLN A 213 -17.46 1.53 -14.26
N ASN A 214 -18.05 0.47 -13.69
CA ASN A 214 -19.47 0.42 -13.36
C ASN A 214 -19.87 1.47 -12.31
N VAL A 215 -18.94 1.86 -11.42
CA VAL A 215 -19.14 2.95 -10.46
C VAL A 215 -18.96 4.34 -11.09
N GLY A 216 -18.28 4.43 -12.23
CA GLY A 216 -18.10 5.66 -13.00
C GLY A 216 -16.65 6.10 -13.19
N PHE A 217 -15.66 5.33 -12.72
CA PHE A 217 -14.26 5.67 -12.93
C PHE A 217 -13.81 5.46 -14.37
N LYS A 218 -12.90 6.32 -14.85
CA LYS A 218 -12.08 6.07 -16.04
C LYS A 218 -10.80 5.38 -15.61
N ILE A 219 -10.44 4.28 -16.27
CA ILE A 219 -9.33 3.41 -15.83
C ILE A 219 -8.19 3.40 -16.86
N GLU A 220 -7.01 3.79 -16.40
CA GLU A 220 -5.73 3.53 -17.05
C GLU A 220 -5.02 2.39 -16.32
N ILE A 221 -4.51 1.40 -17.08
CA ILE A 221 -3.73 0.30 -16.52
C ILE A 221 -2.25 0.63 -16.69
N LEU A 222 -1.55 0.79 -15.57
CA LEU A 222 -0.11 1.01 -15.54
C LEU A 222 0.58 -0.34 -15.30
N GLN A 223 1.32 -0.82 -16.29
CA GLN A 223 2.15 -2.02 -16.17
C GLN A 223 3.61 -1.65 -16.11
N PHE A 224 4.32 -2.28 -15.18
CA PHE A 224 5.72 -1.97 -14.96
C PHE A 224 6.58 -3.22 -14.95
N GLN A 225 7.76 -3.06 -15.55
CA GLN A 225 8.80 -4.07 -15.59
C GLN A 225 9.75 -3.93 -14.40
N LYS A 226 10.50 -5.00 -14.15
CA LYS A 226 11.57 -5.04 -13.15
C LYS A 226 12.61 -3.95 -13.37
N GLU A 227 13.07 -3.34 -12.29
CA GLU A 227 14.22 -2.43 -12.31
C GLU A 227 15.14 -2.70 -11.11
N VAL A 228 16.32 -3.24 -11.39
CA VAL A 228 17.23 -3.74 -10.35
C VAL A 228 17.77 -2.62 -9.47
N TYR A 229 18.04 -1.44 -10.05
CA TYR A 229 18.66 -0.33 -9.33
C TYR A 229 17.75 0.19 -8.20
N PHE A 230 16.47 0.39 -8.47
CA PHE A 230 15.47 0.78 -7.47
C PHE A 230 14.82 -0.40 -6.74
N GLY A 231 15.17 -1.63 -7.13
CA GLY A 231 14.62 -2.86 -6.56
C GLY A 231 13.13 -3.02 -6.86
N PHE A 232 12.66 -2.60 -8.02
CA PHE A 232 11.27 -2.81 -8.39
C PHE A 232 11.03 -4.25 -8.84
N SER A 233 9.86 -4.79 -8.49
CA SER A 233 9.39 -6.09 -8.94
C SER A 233 8.99 -6.05 -10.41
N ASP A 234 8.95 -7.24 -11.01
CA ASP A 234 8.49 -7.44 -12.38
C ASP A 234 6.97 -7.60 -12.44
N ASN A 235 6.38 -7.33 -13.60
CA ASN A 235 4.95 -7.47 -13.88
C ASN A 235 4.05 -6.78 -12.83
N GLU A 236 4.50 -5.67 -12.27
CA GLU A 236 3.71 -4.91 -11.31
C GLU A 236 2.62 -4.15 -12.07
N THR A 237 1.36 -4.37 -11.68
CA THR A 237 0.20 -3.69 -12.26
C THR A 237 -0.42 -2.76 -11.23
N ILE A 238 -0.74 -1.54 -11.65
CA ILE A 238 -1.45 -0.52 -10.87
C ILE A 238 -2.61 -0.01 -11.73
N LEU A 239 -3.82 0.04 -11.19
CA LEU A 239 -4.95 0.71 -11.83
C LEU A 239 -4.96 2.16 -11.37
N LYS A 240 -4.84 3.08 -12.33
CA LYS A 240 -5.02 4.51 -12.12
C LYS A 240 -6.45 4.87 -12.54
N ALA A 241 -7.29 5.14 -11.56
CA ALA A 241 -8.69 5.49 -11.73
C ALA A 241 -8.90 7.00 -11.59
N THR A 242 -9.64 7.63 -12.50
CA THR A 242 -9.96 9.06 -12.44
C THR A 242 -11.46 9.30 -12.50
N LYS A 243 -11.89 10.39 -11.86
CA LYS A 243 -13.27 10.88 -11.83
C LYS A 243 -13.47 12.01 -12.85
#